data_AF-A0A969EA65-F1
#
_entry.id   AF-A0A969EA65-F1
#
_cell.length_a   1.000
_cell.length_b   1.000
_cell.length_c   1.000
_cell.angle_alpha   90.00
_cell.angle_beta   90.00
_cell.angle_gamma   90.00
#
_symmetry.space_group_name_H-M   'P 1'
#
loop_
_entity.id
_entity.type
_entity.pdbx_description
1 polymer ?
#
loop_
_entity_poly.entity_id
_entity_poly.type
_entity_poly.pdbx_seq_one_letter_code
_entity_poly.pdbx_strand_id
1 'polypeptide(L)'
;MSQPAEILKHQFSKSLGLPWMDILPSSRLDEILEEEVISYRSRVYSPIVTLWAMLYQALSADKSLSNTVKCITTWLTAAGVQPPSSDTGAYSKARGRLPESVLQR
;
A
#
# COMPACT_ATOMS: atom_id res chain seq x y z
N MET A 1 -17.43 -18.95 -15.27
CA MET A 1 -16.77 -19.49 -14.06
C MET A 1 -15.85 -18.41 -13.54
N SER A 2 -16.19 -17.72 -12.46
CA SER A 2 -15.28 -16.72 -11.89
C SER A 2 -14.11 -17.47 -11.27
N GLN A 3 -12.96 -17.40 -11.93
CA GLN A 3 -11.71 -17.97 -11.43
C GLN A 3 -11.43 -17.37 -10.04
N PRO A 4 -11.00 -18.16 -9.04
CA PRO A 4 -10.74 -17.67 -7.67
C PRO A 4 -9.90 -16.38 -7.62
N ALA A 5 -8.99 -16.20 -8.58
CA ALA A 5 -8.19 -15.00 -8.75
C ALA A 5 -9.02 -13.70 -8.97
N GLU A 6 -10.11 -13.76 -9.74
CA GLU A 6 -10.96 -12.59 -9.98
C GLU A 6 -11.77 -12.19 -8.73
N ILE A 7 -12.16 -13.17 -7.92
CA ILE A 7 -12.82 -12.92 -6.62
C ILE A 7 -11.85 -12.18 -5.70
N LEU A 8 -10.62 -12.67 -5.59
CA LEU A 8 -9.57 -12.07 -4.77
C LEU A 8 -9.22 -10.66 -5.23
N LYS A 9 -9.03 -10.44 -6.54
CA LYS A 9 -8.78 -9.12 -7.11
C LYS A 9 -9.90 -8.13 -6.81
N HIS A 10 -11.15 -8.57 -6.90
CA HIS A 10 -12.30 -7.75 -6.56
C HIS A 10 -12.38 -7.43 -5.06
N GLN A 11 -11.94 -8.33 -4.17
CA GLN A 11 -11.87 -8.03 -2.73
C GLN A 11 -10.74 -7.03 -2.40
N PHE A 12 -9.54 -7.24 -2.94
CA PHE A 12 -8.37 -6.40 -2.66
C PHE A 12 -8.46 -4.99 -3.24
N SER A 13 -9.21 -4.82 -4.32
CA SER A 13 -9.43 -3.51 -4.96
C SER A 13 -10.45 -2.61 -4.23
N LYS A 14 -11.11 -3.09 -3.17
CA LYS A 14 -12.14 -2.33 -2.46
C LYS A 14 -11.65 -1.53 -1.27
N SER A 15 -10.54 -1.91 -0.64
CA SER A 15 -9.99 -1.20 0.52
C SER A 15 -8.50 -1.46 0.70
N LEU A 16 -7.80 -0.43 1.18
CA LEU A 16 -6.52 -0.57 1.86
C LEU A 16 -6.81 -0.87 3.35
N GLY A 17 -6.21 -1.92 3.91
CA GLY A 17 -6.47 -2.34 5.30
C GLY A 17 -6.41 -3.85 5.51
N LEU A 18 -7.31 -4.37 6.36
CA LEU A 18 -7.40 -5.77 6.84
C LEU A 18 -6.94 -6.85 5.85
N PRO A 19 -7.44 -6.93 4.60
CA PRO A 19 -7.03 -8.00 3.70
C PRO A 19 -5.53 -7.99 3.37
N TRP A 20 -4.87 -6.82 3.40
CA TRP A 20 -3.42 -6.73 3.20
C TRP A 20 -2.64 -7.02 4.47
N MET A 21 -3.18 -6.68 5.65
CA MET A 21 -2.53 -6.98 6.93
C MET A 21 -2.48 -8.48 7.21
N ASP A 22 -3.49 -9.23 6.77
CA ASP A 22 -3.54 -10.69 6.97
C ASP A 22 -2.65 -11.45 5.98
N ILE A 23 -2.57 -10.99 4.72
CA ILE A 23 -1.86 -11.70 3.64
C ILE A 23 -0.42 -11.25 3.48
N LEU A 24 -0.16 -9.96 3.72
CA LEU A 24 1.15 -9.35 3.65
C LEU A 24 1.41 -8.57 4.95
N PRO A 25 1.59 -9.29 6.07
CA PRO A 25 1.71 -8.68 7.39
C PRO A 25 2.92 -7.75 7.47
N SER A 26 2.76 -6.66 8.23
CA SER A 26 3.83 -5.67 8.40
C SER A 26 5.10 -6.30 8.96
N SER A 27 4.99 -7.28 9.87
CA SER A 27 6.15 -7.96 10.46
C SER A 27 7.06 -8.62 9.43
N ARG A 28 6.47 -9.26 8.40
CA ARG A 28 7.25 -9.88 7.32
C ARG A 28 7.94 -8.84 6.45
N LEU A 29 7.28 -7.70 6.24
CA LEU A 29 7.87 -6.60 5.50
C LEU A 29 8.96 -5.90 6.30
N ASP A 30 8.80 -5.77 7.62
CA ASP A 30 9.82 -5.23 8.52
C ASP A 30 11.10 -6.09 8.46
N GLU A 31 10.97 -7.42 8.53
CA GLU A 31 12.10 -8.36 8.33
C GLU A 31 12.85 -8.11 7.00
N ILE A 32 12.11 -7.97 5.90
CA ILE A 32 12.71 -7.71 4.57
C ILE A 32 13.40 -6.34 4.54
N LEU A 33 12.79 -5.31 5.13
CA LEU A 33 13.37 -3.96 5.16
C LEU A 33 14.65 -3.91 6.01
N GLU A 34 14.71 -4.69 7.09
CA GLU A 34 15.90 -4.85 7.93
C GLU A 34 17.02 -5.60 7.19
N GLU A 35 16.71 -6.71 6.51
CA GLU A 35 17.68 -7.47 5.70
C GLU A 35 18.32 -6.62 4.59
N GLU A 36 17.53 -5.74 3.98
CA GLU A 36 17.98 -4.87 2.89
C GLU A 36 18.66 -3.57 3.39
N VAL A 37 18.77 -3.38 4.72
CA VAL A 37 19.39 -2.20 5.37
C VAL A 37 18.78 -0.89 4.87
N ILE A 38 17.46 -0.88 4.63
CA ILE A 38 16.77 0.28 4.06
C ILE A 38 16.46 1.30 5.15
N SER A 39 17.13 2.44 5.09
CA SER A 39 16.77 3.60 5.92
C SER A 39 15.59 4.36 5.32
N TYR A 40 14.53 4.55 6.10
CA TYR A 40 13.40 5.40 5.74
C TYR A 40 12.95 6.25 6.94
N ARG A 41 12.26 7.36 6.64
CA ARG A 41 11.60 8.17 7.68
C ARG A 41 10.20 7.62 7.91
N SER A 42 9.84 7.37 9.17
CA SER A 42 8.46 7.00 9.52
C SER A 42 7.52 8.18 9.26
N ARG A 43 6.80 8.12 8.14
CA ARG A 43 5.77 9.05 7.70
C ARG A 43 4.56 8.24 7.26
N VAL A 44 3.45 8.90 6.92
CA VAL A 44 2.23 8.25 6.41
C VAL A 44 2.55 7.24 5.30
N TYR A 45 3.40 7.63 4.33
CA TYR A 45 3.88 6.73 3.28
C TYR A 45 5.22 6.08 3.68
N SER A 46 5.18 5.19 4.68
CA SER A 46 6.29 4.27 4.96
C SER A 46 6.44 3.26 3.81
N PRO A 47 7.56 2.51 3.70
CA PRO A 47 7.71 1.48 2.68
C PRO A 47 6.55 0.47 2.67
N ILE A 48 6.08 0.07 3.86
CA ILE A 48 4.94 -0.85 4.03
C ILE A 48 3.65 -0.26 3.48
N VAL A 49 3.28 0.95 3.93
CA VAL A 49 2.06 1.62 3.46
C VAL A 49 2.14 1.87 1.96
N THR A 50 3.33 2.23 1.46
CA THR A 50 3.58 2.46 0.04
C THR A 50 3.40 1.18 -0.79
N LEU A 51 3.87 0.04 -0.30
CA LEU A 51 3.72 -1.25 -0.96
C LEU A 51 2.25 -1.66 -1.03
N TRP A 52 1.54 -1.64 0.09
CA TRP A 52 0.10 -1.94 0.10
C TRP A 52 -0.69 -1.01 -0.83
N ALA A 53 -0.40 0.29 -0.80
CA ALA A 53 -0.99 1.29 -1.70
C ALA A 53 -0.72 0.98 -3.18
N MET A 54 0.51 0.58 -3.51
CA MET A 54 0.89 0.22 -4.88
C MET A 54 0.15 -1.02 -5.37
N LEU A 55 -0.02 -2.03 -4.50
CA LEU A 55 -0.79 -3.24 -4.82
C LEU A 55 -2.28 -2.93 -5.02
N TYR A 56 -2.89 -2.13 -4.14
CA TYR A 56 -4.25 -1.64 -4.33
C TYR A 56 -4.39 -0.90 -5.66
N GLN A 57 -3.46 0.02 -5.96
CA GLN A 57 -3.48 0.79 -7.20
C GLN A 57 -3.42 -0.11 -8.44
N ALA A 58 -2.59 -1.17 -8.41
CA ALA A 58 -2.45 -2.11 -9.51
C ALA A 58 -3.72 -2.96 -9.72
N LEU A 59 -4.41 -3.33 -8.65
CA LEU A 59 -5.61 -4.18 -8.69
C LEU A 59 -6.89 -3.38 -8.92
N SER A 60 -6.91 -2.10 -8.59
CA SER A 60 -8.06 -1.22 -8.77
C SER A 60 -8.47 -1.05 -10.25
N ALA A 61 -9.77 -0.92 -10.48
CA ALA A 61 -10.31 -0.52 -11.77
C ALA A 61 -9.86 0.91 -12.14
N ASP A 62 -9.92 1.83 -11.17
CA ASP A 62 -9.31 3.17 -11.27
C ASP A 62 -7.89 3.13 -10.69
N LYS A 63 -6.89 3.10 -11.58
CA LYS A 63 -5.46 3.04 -11.21
C LYS A 63 -4.83 4.40 -10.94
N SER A 64 -5.63 5.47 -10.83
CA SER A 64 -5.08 6.81 -10.59
C SER A 64 -4.42 6.92 -9.22
N LEU A 65 -3.40 7.78 -9.14
CA LEU A 65 -2.76 8.12 -7.86
C LEU A 65 -3.78 8.76 -6.89
N SER A 66 -4.70 9.57 -7.41
CA SER A 66 -5.71 10.25 -6.62
C SER A 66 -6.72 9.28 -6.01
N ASN A 67 -7.17 8.25 -6.74
CA ASN A 67 -7.99 7.17 -6.18
C ASN A 67 -7.26 6.43 -5.04
N THR A 68 -5.97 6.14 -5.25
CA THR A 68 -5.16 5.46 -4.23
C THR A 68 -5.01 6.30 -2.96
N VAL A 69 -4.68 7.58 -3.09
CA VAL A 69 -4.58 8.51 -1.95
C VAL A 69 -5.92 8.67 -1.25
N LYS A 70 -7.04 8.77 -1.97
CA LYS A 70 -8.39 8.79 -1.36
C LYS A 70 -8.68 7.54 -0.54
N CYS A 71 -8.29 6.37 -1.04
CA CYS A 71 -8.46 5.10 -0.31
C CYS A 71 -7.63 5.09 0.98
N ILE A 72 -6.36 5.54 0.93
CA ILE A 72 -5.49 5.70 2.12
C ILE A 72 -6.09 6.68 3.11
N THR A 73 -6.54 7.85 2.65
CA THR A 73 -7.22 8.85 3.48
C THR A 73 -8.43 8.25 4.17
N THR A 74 -9.25 7.48 3.45
CA THR A 74 -10.45 6.82 4.01
C THR A 74 -10.06 5.80 5.09
N TRP A 75 -9.07 4.95 4.81
CA TRP A 75 -8.58 3.95 5.75
C TRP A 75 -7.99 4.57 7.03
N LEU A 76 -7.12 5.57 6.91
CA LEU A 76 -6.52 6.24 8.07
C LEU A 76 -7.55 7.03 8.88
N THR A 77 -8.50 7.68 8.21
CA THR A 77 -9.61 8.36 8.89
C THR A 77 -10.45 7.36 9.68
N ALA A 78 -10.77 6.19 9.10
CA ALA A 78 -11.51 5.13 9.80
C ALA A 78 -10.72 4.56 10.99
N ALA A 79 -9.39 4.55 10.92
CA ALA A 79 -8.51 4.15 12.01
C ALA A 79 -8.25 5.25 13.06
N GLY A 80 -8.86 6.44 12.92
CA GLY A 80 -8.64 7.57 13.84
C GLY A 80 -7.27 8.24 13.71
N VAL A 81 -6.53 7.98 12.63
CA VAL A 81 -5.20 8.55 12.36
C VAL A 81 -5.36 9.77 11.45
N GLN A 82 -4.58 10.82 11.70
CA GLN A 82 -4.61 12.05 10.90
C GLN A 82 -4.25 11.74 9.43
N PRO A 83 -5.17 11.95 8.47
CA PRO A 83 -4.94 11.52 7.09
C PRO A 83 -3.92 12.43 6.37
N PRO A 84 -3.25 11.91 5.32
CA PRO A 84 -2.35 12.72 4.51
C PRO A 84 -3.13 13.78 3.71
N SER A 85 -2.39 14.75 3.17
CA SER A 85 -2.90 15.65 2.14
C SER A 85 -3.46 14.86 0.95
N SER A 86 -4.48 15.43 0.28
CA SER A 86 -5.01 14.90 -0.98
C SER A 86 -4.03 15.04 -2.15
N ASP A 87 -2.94 15.78 -1.99
CA ASP A 87 -1.86 15.86 -2.97
C ASP A 87 -1.18 14.50 -3.18
N THR A 88 -1.09 14.08 -4.44
CA THR A 88 -0.52 12.77 -4.80
C THR A 88 1.01 12.75 -4.83
N GLY A 89 1.67 13.92 -4.73
CA GLY A 89 3.11 14.04 -4.88
C GLY A 89 3.90 13.30 -3.80
N ALA A 90 3.39 13.27 -2.56
CA ALA A 90 4.01 12.52 -1.47
C ALA A 90 3.97 11.00 -1.73
N TYR A 91 2.82 10.47 -2.14
CA TYR A 91 2.66 9.06 -2.49
C TYR A 91 3.52 8.68 -3.71
N SER A 92 3.48 9.49 -4.78
CA SER A 92 4.28 9.26 -5.99
C SER A 92 5.78 9.17 -5.70
N LYS A 93 6.31 10.10 -4.88
CA LYS A 93 7.71 10.09 -4.45
C LYS A 93 8.06 8.89 -3.58
N ALA A 94 7.16 8.48 -2.68
CA ALA A 94 7.38 7.31 -1.83
C ALA A 94 7.47 6.04 -2.69
N ARG A 95 6.56 5.86 -3.64
CA ARG A 95 6.58 4.72 -4.58
C ARG A 95 7.87 4.67 -5.39
N GLY A 96 8.34 5.81 -5.90
CA GLY A 96 9.60 5.88 -6.64
C GLY A 96 10.86 5.63 -5.79
N ARG A 97 10.77 5.64 -4.46
CA ARG A 97 11.87 5.33 -3.53
C ARG A 97 11.85 3.89 -3.04
N LEU A 98 10.78 3.14 -3.31
CA LEU A 98 10.67 1.76 -2.87
C LEU A 98 11.66 0.91 -3.68
N PRO A 99 12.66 0.26 -3.04
CA PRO A 99 13.67 -0.50 -3.77
C PRO A 99 13.07 -1.73 -4.44
N GLU A 100 13.51 -2.05 -5.65
CA GLU A 100 13.08 -3.26 -6.35
C GLU A 100 13.48 -4.54 -5.61
N SER A 101 14.57 -4.52 -4.84
CA SER A 101 15.01 -5.68 -4.04
C SER A 101 13.96 -6.13 -3.03
N VAL A 102 13.20 -5.18 -2.44
CA VAL A 102 12.07 -5.48 -1.55
C VAL A 102 10.96 -6.24 -2.28
N LEU A 103 10.78 -5.99 -3.58
CA LEU A 103 9.74 -6.64 -4.39
C LEU A 103 10.17 -8.02 -4.92
N GLN A 104 11.47 -8.34 -4.85
CA GLN A 104 12.04 -9.59 -5.36
C GLN A 104 12.19 -10.68 -4.28
N ARG A 105 11.87 -10.38 -3.01
CA ARG A 105 11.87 -11.34 -1.90
C ARG A 105 10.55 -12.12 -1.82
#